data_AF-A0A938ITX7-F1
#
_entry.id   AF-A0A938ITX7-F1
#
_cell.length_a   1.000
_cell.length_b   1.000
_cell.length_c   1.000
_cell.angle_alpha   90.00
_cell.angle_beta   90.00
_cell.angle_gamma   90.00
#
_symmetry.space_group_name_H-M   'P 1'
#
loop_
_entity.id
_entity.type
_entity.pdbx_description
1 polymer ?
#
loop_
_entity_poly.entity_id
_entity_poly.type
_entity_poly.pdbx_seq_one_letter_code
_entity_poly.pdbx_strand_id
1 'polypeptide(L)'
;MNLDDLEILEAVRQLLAAVPGVRWGRLIRPNEPVEIPLSRLPAVTLEAGAAEDLTWPDVPAGRYRLVGWRAAVLDRAVPGTRAFDALVSLAEGCQAAVAGASTLGGLAADGPASRNTSDLVPAVGATRTGPLHLARAEAGRPTAIMFAGASGYWAEQPTGAAALDGEALFSSGPHVVTVGSPVRRIKDEAFNGLSGGLALDLGDGPREILQTGVLSAASAEALAAAEAAIESFIDGRAYTLTTPDGADCPNCRLERFERLGPRHMGASWHQAYRIAYRQLAR
;
A
#
# COMPACT_ATOMS: atom_id res chain seq x y z
N MET A 1 2.79 0.05 -19.38
CA MET A 1 2.97 -0.99 -18.36
C MET A 1 4.46 -1.12 -18.13
N ASN A 2 4.92 -0.93 -16.91
CA ASN A 2 6.33 -1.07 -16.56
C ASN A 2 6.66 -2.56 -16.26
N LEU A 3 7.89 -2.85 -15.84
CA LEU A 3 8.33 -4.22 -15.54
C LEU A 3 7.60 -4.79 -14.33
N ASP A 4 7.49 -4.02 -13.24
CA ASP A 4 6.84 -4.47 -12.00
C ASP A 4 5.33 -4.78 -12.21
N ASP A 5 4.64 -3.98 -13.03
CA ASP A 5 3.26 -4.24 -13.45
C ASP A 5 3.14 -5.64 -14.09
N LEU A 6 4.11 -6.02 -14.92
CA LEU A 6 4.15 -7.33 -15.58
C LEU A 6 4.50 -8.46 -14.60
N GLU A 7 5.39 -8.22 -13.64
CA GLU A 7 5.73 -9.21 -12.60
C GLU A 7 4.53 -9.53 -11.72
N ILE A 8 3.74 -8.51 -11.34
CA ILE A 8 2.48 -8.70 -10.61
C ILE A 8 1.50 -9.54 -11.42
N LEU A 9 1.28 -9.20 -12.70
CA LEU A 9 0.37 -9.94 -13.58
C LEU A 9 0.84 -11.39 -13.80
N GLU A 10 2.14 -11.60 -13.92
CA GLU A 10 2.72 -12.94 -14.08
C GLU A 10 2.55 -13.77 -12.80
N ALA A 11 2.73 -13.18 -11.61
CA ALA A 11 2.45 -13.84 -10.34
C ALA A 11 0.97 -14.25 -10.22
N VAL A 12 0.04 -13.35 -10.58
CA VAL A 12 -1.40 -13.66 -10.62
C VAL A 12 -1.67 -14.81 -11.61
N ARG A 13 -1.08 -14.76 -12.81
CA ARG A 13 -1.22 -15.83 -13.82
C ARG A 13 -0.74 -17.18 -13.29
N GLN A 14 0.40 -17.21 -12.59
CA GLN A 14 0.96 -18.43 -12.01
C GLN A 14 0.06 -19.02 -10.93
N LEU A 15 -0.50 -18.18 -10.05
CA LEU A 15 -1.48 -18.62 -9.04
C LEU A 15 -2.72 -19.23 -9.68
N LEU A 16 -3.29 -18.56 -10.68
CA LEU A 16 -4.46 -19.06 -11.41
C LEU A 16 -4.17 -20.40 -12.09
N ALA A 17 -2.98 -20.56 -12.69
CA ALA A 17 -2.57 -21.80 -13.35
C ALA A 17 -2.29 -22.95 -12.37
N ALA A 18 -2.03 -22.66 -11.09
CA ALA A 18 -1.78 -23.66 -10.05
C ALA A 18 -3.07 -24.23 -9.43
N VAL A 19 -4.23 -23.64 -9.71
CA VAL A 19 -5.52 -24.11 -9.17
C VAL A 19 -5.85 -25.50 -9.73
N PRO A 20 -6.15 -26.49 -8.88
CA PRO A 20 -6.51 -27.83 -9.33
C PRO A 20 -7.70 -27.79 -10.32
N GLY A 21 -7.51 -28.37 -11.51
CA GLY A 21 -8.50 -28.37 -12.59
C GLY A 21 -8.22 -27.35 -13.69
N VAL A 22 -7.40 -26.33 -13.43
CA VAL A 22 -6.86 -25.45 -14.48
C VAL A 22 -5.71 -26.16 -15.19
N ARG A 23 -5.78 -26.25 -16.52
CA ARG A 23 -4.70 -26.84 -17.33
C ARG A 23 -3.69 -25.83 -17.83
N TRP A 24 -4.14 -24.60 -18.03
CA TRP A 24 -3.35 -23.55 -18.64
C TRP A 24 -3.86 -22.18 -18.20
N GLY A 25 -2.93 -21.31 -17.78
CA GLY A 25 -3.14 -19.89 -17.59
C GLY A 25 -2.34 -19.06 -18.61
N ARG A 26 -2.98 -18.15 -19.34
CA ARG A 26 -2.33 -17.26 -20.32
C ARG A 26 -2.57 -15.79 -19.97
N LEU A 27 -1.50 -14.99 -19.94
CA LEU A 27 -1.60 -13.53 -19.94
C LEU A 27 -1.84 -13.05 -21.38
N ILE A 28 -2.87 -12.24 -21.58
CA ILE A 28 -3.33 -11.78 -22.89
C ILE A 28 -3.42 -10.25 -22.91
N ARG A 29 -3.26 -9.64 -24.08
CA ARG A 29 -3.49 -8.19 -24.21
C ARG A 29 -4.99 -7.89 -24.21
N PRO A 30 -5.36 -6.67 -23.82
CA PRO A 30 -6.74 -6.22 -23.92
C PRO A 30 -7.30 -6.39 -25.33
N ASN A 31 -8.47 -7.02 -25.43
CA ASN A 31 -9.16 -7.32 -26.69
C ASN A 31 -8.36 -8.17 -27.69
N GLU A 32 -7.31 -8.88 -27.25
CA GLU A 32 -6.58 -9.79 -28.14
C GLU A 32 -7.43 -11.03 -28.43
N PRO A 33 -7.70 -11.35 -29.71
CA PRO A 33 -8.36 -12.60 -30.04
C PRO A 33 -7.40 -13.76 -29.72
N VAL A 34 -7.83 -14.65 -28.82
CA VAL A 34 -7.03 -15.80 -28.42
C VAL A 34 -7.72 -17.09 -28.84
N GLU A 35 -7.03 -17.86 -29.67
CA GLU A 35 -7.42 -19.24 -29.93
C GLU A 35 -7.06 -20.11 -28.73
N ILE A 36 -8.08 -20.68 -28.10
CA ILE A 36 -7.93 -21.53 -26.93
C ILE A 36 -8.35 -22.94 -27.35
N PRO A 37 -7.44 -23.91 -27.36
CA PRO A 37 -7.75 -25.30 -27.68
C PRO A 37 -8.49 -25.92 -26.48
N LEU A 38 -9.80 -25.70 -26.41
CA LEU A 38 -10.68 -26.23 -25.36
C LEU A 38 -10.97 -27.72 -25.53
N SER A 39 -10.00 -28.50 -26.05
CA SER A 39 -10.29 -29.84 -26.54
C SER A 39 -10.63 -30.81 -25.42
N ARG A 40 -10.25 -30.56 -24.14
CA ARG A 40 -10.59 -31.46 -23.02
C ARG A 40 -10.76 -30.84 -21.62
N LEU A 41 -10.25 -29.65 -21.30
CA LEU A 41 -10.20 -29.14 -19.92
C LEU A 41 -10.30 -27.60 -19.84
N PRO A 42 -10.69 -27.05 -18.67
CA PRO A 42 -10.80 -25.60 -18.46
C PRO A 42 -9.47 -24.86 -18.64
N ALA A 43 -9.56 -23.65 -19.18
CA ALA A 43 -8.45 -22.72 -19.34
C ALA A 43 -8.72 -21.42 -18.58
N VAL A 44 -7.66 -20.71 -18.19
CA VAL A 44 -7.77 -19.36 -17.63
C VAL A 44 -7.02 -18.37 -18.52
N THR A 45 -7.67 -17.26 -18.86
CA THR A 45 -7.01 -16.10 -19.44
C THR A 45 -6.97 -14.98 -18.42
N LEU A 46 -5.84 -14.29 -18.35
CA LEU A 46 -5.65 -13.08 -17.56
C LEU A 46 -5.43 -11.92 -18.52
N GLU A 47 -6.29 -10.93 -18.49
CA GLU A 47 -6.18 -9.70 -19.26
C GLU A 47 -5.70 -8.59 -18.33
N ALA A 48 -4.68 -7.85 -18.77
CA ALA A 48 -4.21 -6.70 -18.02
C ALA A 48 -5.20 -5.53 -18.10
N GLY A 49 -5.49 -4.90 -16.96
CA GLY A 49 -6.34 -3.72 -16.87
C GLY A 49 -5.56 -2.41 -16.83
N ALA A 50 -6.25 -1.33 -16.49
CA ALA A 50 -5.61 -0.05 -16.21
C ALA A 50 -4.79 -0.13 -14.92
N ALA A 51 -3.66 0.58 -14.88
CA ALA A 51 -2.90 0.82 -13.67
C ALA A 51 -3.21 2.23 -13.15
N GLU A 52 -3.24 2.39 -11.83
CA GLU A 52 -3.53 3.64 -11.15
C GLU A 52 -2.47 3.90 -10.08
N ASP A 53 -1.92 5.12 -10.08
CA ASP A 53 -1.06 5.58 -8.99
C ASP A 53 -1.94 6.22 -7.91
N LEU A 54 -1.78 5.74 -6.69
CA LEU A 54 -2.52 6.13 -5.50
C LEU A 54 -1.55 6.68 -4.46
N THR A 55 -2.02 7.64 -3.68
CA THR A 55 -1.35 8.10 -2.47
C THR A 55 -2.24 7.81 -1.27
N TRP A 56 -1.64 7.42 -0.16
CA TRP A 56 -2.39 7.41 1.10
C TRP A 56 -2.85 8.83 1.42
N PRO A 57 -4.13 9.06 1.75
CA PRO A 57 -4.63 10.41 2.03
C PRO A 57 -3.81 11.12 3.10
N ASP A 58 -3.36 10.35 4.09
CA ASP A 58 -2.64 10.86 5.25
C ASP A 58 -1.11 10.84 5.10
N VAL A 59 -0.58 10.17 4.05
CA VAL A 59 0.86 10.01 3.79
C VAL A 59 1.15 10.23 2.30
N PRO A 60 1.18 11.50 1.86
CA PRO A 60 1.23 11.84 0.43
C PRO A 60 2.55 11.49 -0.25
N ALA A 61 3.60 11.21 0.52
CA ALA A 61 4.93 10.97 -0.02
C ALA A 61 5.16 9.52 -0.50
N GLY A 62 4.36 8.56 -0.04
CA GLY A 62 4.41 7.20 -0.56
C GLY A 62 3.56 7.07 -1.82
N ARG A 63 4.14 6.60 -2.92
CA ARG A 63 3.37 6.26 -4.13
C ARG A 63 3.09 4.77 -4.16
N TYR A 64 1.80 4.46 -4.17
CA TYR A 64 1.29 3.13 -4.35
C TYR A 64 0.79 2.98 -5.78
N ARG A 65 1.01 1.83 -6.39
CA ARG A 65 0.56 1.54 -7.75
C ARG A 65 -0.33 0.33 -7.74
N LEU A 66 -1.55 0.49 -8.25
CA LEU A 66 -2.58 -0.53 -8.29
C LEU A 66 -2.77 -1.00 -9.74
N VAL A 67 -2.48 -2.26 -10.01
CA VAL A 67 -2.57 -2.86 -11.34
C VAL A 67 -3.87 -3.64 -11.45
N GLY A 68 -4.81 -3.11 -12.23
CA GLY A 68 -6.06 -3.80 -12.54
C GLY A 68 -5.83 -4.99 -13.47
N TRP A 69 -6.68 -6.00 -13.37
CA TRP A 69 -6.68 -7.18 -14.24
C TRP A 69 -8.06 -7.83 -14.28
N ARG A 70 -8.30 -8.66 -15.30
CA ARG A 70 -9.51 -9.47 -15.45
C ARG A 70 -9.13 -10.91 -15.74
N ALA A 71 -9.69 -11.83 -14.98
CA ALA A 71 -9.55 -13.26 -15.22
C ALA A 71 -10.83 -13.80 -15.87
N ALA A 72 -10.68 -14.71 -16.82
CA ALA A 72 -11.79 -15.49 -17.37
C ALA A 72 -11.45 -16.98 -17.31
N VAL A 73 -12.31 -17.75 -16.65
CA VAL A 73 -12.24 -19.21 -16.61
C VAL A 73 -13.18 -19.75 -17.68
N LEU A 74 -12.63 -20.56 -18.57
CA LEU A 74 -13.24 -20.91 -19.86
C LEU A 74 -13.42 -22.42 -19.99
N ASP A 75 -14.62 -22.85 -20.36
CA ASP A 75 -14.93 -24.24 -20.70
C ASP A 75 -16.03 -24.30 -21.78
N ARG A 76 -16.33 -25.50 -22.31
CA ARG A 76 -17.47 -25.77 -23.20
C ARG A 76 -18.76 -26.10 -22.43
N ALA A 77 -18.73 -26.04 -21.09
CA ALA A 77 -19.88 -26.25 -20.24
C ALA A 77 -21.07 -25.35 -20.62
N VAL A 78 -22.29 -25.88 -20.57
CA VAL A 78 -23.52 -25.14 -20.88
C VAL A 78 -24.24 -24.77 -19.58
N PRO A 79 -24.75 -23.53 -19.40
CA PRO A 79 -25.50 -23.15 -18.21
C PRO A 79 -26.61 -24.15 -17.84
N GLY A 80 -26.71 -24.47 -16.56
CA GLY A 80 -27.66 -25.46 -16.03
C GLY A 80 -27.20 -26.92 -16.11
N THR A 81 -25.97 -27.18 -16.55
CA THR A 81 -25.37 -28.53 -16.54
C THR A 81 -24.40 -28.70 -15.36
N ARG A 82 -24.17 -29.95 -14.93
CA ARG A 82 -23.14 -30.26 -13.91
C ARG A 82 -21.74 -29.77 -14.31
N ALA A 83 -21.43 -29.77 -15.60
CA ALA A 83 -20.16 -29.24 -16.10
C ALA A 83 -20.06 -27.72 -15.88
N PHE A 84 -21.19 -27.00 -15.95
CA PHE A 84 -21.23 -25.58 -15.66
C PHE A 84 -21.07 -25.30 -14.17
N ASP A 85 -21.70 -26.10 -13.30
CA ASP A 85 -21.49 -25.99 -11.86
C ASP A 85 -20.01 -26.22 -11.50
N ALA A 86 -19.36 -27.20 -12.13
CA ALA A 86 -17.92 -27.43 -11.97
C ALA A 86 -17.07 -26.25 -12.47
N LEU A 87 -17.48 -25.59 -13.55
CA LEU A 87 -16.82 -24.36 -14.03
C LEU A 87 -16.98 -23.21 -13.04
N VAL A 88 -18.17 -23.03 -12.44
CA VAL A 88 -18.42 -22.03 -11.39
C VAL A 88 -17.51 -22.29 -10.20
N SER A 89 -17.49 -23.52 -9.67
CA SER A 89 -16.61 -23.88 -8.55
C SER A 89 -15.13 -23.70 -8.88
N LEU A 90 -14.71 -23.96 -10.12
CA LEU A 90 -13.34 -23.70 -10.55
C LEU A 90 -13.02 -22.20 -10.56
N ALA A 91 -13.95 -21.37 -11.02
CA ALA A 91 -13.80 -19.92 -11.02
C ALA A 91 -13.76 -19.34 -9.60
N GLU A 92 -14.60 -19.84 -8.70
CA GLU A 92 -14.55 -19.55 -7.26
C GLU A 92 -13.19 -19.96 -6.66
N GLY A 93 -12.67 -21.15 -7.00
CA GLY A 93 -11.35 -21.60 -6.58
C GLY A 93 -10.22 -20.70 -7.09
N CYS A 94 -10.32 -20.21 -8.32
CA CYS A 94 -9.37 -19.25 -8.90
C CYS A 94 -9.41 -17.89 -8.18
N GLN A 95 -10.61 -17.37 -7.95
CA GLN A 95 -10.79 -16.11 -7.22
C GLN A 95 -10.26 -16.23 -5.79
N ALA A 96 -10.57 -17.32 -5.09
CA ALA A 96 -10.11 -17.58 -3.74
C ALA A 96 -8.58 -17.75 -3.66
N ALA A 97 -7.96 -18.42 -4.65
CA ALA A 97 -6.51 -18.57 -4.69
C ALA A 97 -5.79 -17.22 -4.79
N VAL A 98 -6.28 -16.32 -5.64
CA VAL A 98 -5.70 -14.98 -5.80
C VAL A 98 -5.99 -14.08 -4.60
N ALA A 99 -7.21 -14.12 -4.05
CA ALA A 99 -7.56 -13.36 -2.85
C ALA A 99 -6.78 -13.83 -1.61
N GLY A 100 -6.53 -15.13 -1.48
CA GLY A 100 -5.77 -15.72 -0.37
C GLY A 100 -4.26 -15.50 -0.48
N ALA A 101 -3.72 -15.32 -1.68
CA ALA A 101 -2.32 -15.02 -1.94
C ALA A 101 -2.06 -13.50 -1.88
N SER A 102 -2.52 -12.84 -0.82
CA SER A 102 -2.61 -11.38 -0.76
C SER A 102 -1.30 -10.66 -1.08
N THR A 103 -0.14 -11.20 -0.67
CA THR A 103 1.18 -10.59 -0.92
C THR A 103 1.84 -11.01 -2.24
N LEU A 104 1.25 -11.92 -3.02
CA LEU A 104 1.82 -12.44 -4.27
C LEU A 104 3.32 -12.80 -4.16
N GLY A 105 3.73 -13.43 -3.06
CA GLY A 105 5.14 -13.76 -2.81
C GLY A 105 6.02 -12.57 -2.41
N GLY A 106 5.43 -11.50 -1.89
CA GLY A 106 6.10 -10.25 -1.51
C GLY A 106 6.06 -9.16 -2.59
N LEU A 107 5.54 -9.47 -3.78
CA LEU A 107 5.38 -8.51 -4.86
C LEU A 107 4.27 -7.50 -4.59
N ALA A 108 3.17 -7.94 -3.96
CA ALA A 108 2.05 -7.09 -3.62
C ALA A 108 2.11 -6.64 -2.15
N ALA A 109 1.68 -5.40 -1.91
CA ALA A 109 1.63 -4.78 -0.60
C ALA A 109 0.28 -4.09 -0.39
N ASP A 110 -0.16 -3.98 0.86
CA ASP A 110 -1.41 -3.28 1.17
C ASP A 110 -1.32 -1.81 0.77
N GLY A 111 -2.34 -1.34 0.05
CA GLY A 111 -2.46 0.06 -0.36
C GLY A 111 -3.82 0.66 -0.04
N PRO A 112 -3.98 1.99 -0.26
CA PRO A 112 -5.21 2.71 0.06
C PRO A 112 -6.35 2.27 -0.86
N ALA A 113 -7.60 2.45 -0.41
CA ALA A 113 -8.77 2.16 -1.23
C ALA A 113 -8.74 2.97 -2.54
N SER A 114 -9.01 2.32 -3.68
CA SER A 114 -9.24 3.01 -4.96
C SER A 114 -10.74 3.29 -5.13
N ARG A 115 -11.07 4.44 -5.70
CA ARG A 115 -12.45 4.81 -6.08
C ARG A 115 -12.75 4.58 -7.56
N ASN A 116 -11.71 4.30 -8.37
CA ASN A 116 -11.83 4.23 -9.82
C ASN A 116 -12.15 2.84 -10.35
N THR A 117 -12.21 1.83 -9.48
CA THR A 117 -12.54 0.45 -9.85
C THR A 117 -13.95 0.13 -9.41
N SER A 118 -14.94 0.47 -10.25
CA SER A 118 -16.38 0.25 -10.00
C SER A 118 -16.74 -1.19 -9.62
N ASP A 119 -15.94 -2.14 -10.09
CA ASP A 119 -16.21 -3.58 -9.95
C ASP A 119 -15.47 -4.20 -8.76
N LEU A 120 -14.62 -3.42 -8.06
CA LEU A 120 -13.88 -3.90 -6.90
C LEU A 120 -14.47 -3.30 -5.62
N VAL A 121 -14.48 -4.11 -4.55
CA VAL A 121 -14.81 -3.60 -3.22
C VAL A 121 -13.74 -2.58 -2.82
N PRO A 122 -14.12 -1.33 -2.47
CA PRO A 122 -13.16 -0.34 -1.99
C PRO A 122 -12.64 -0.80 -0.62
N ALA A 123 -11.46 -1.39 -0.61
CA ALA A 123 -10.83 -1.92 0.58
C ALA A 123 -9.33 -1.63 0.59
N VAL A 124 -8.75 -1.56 1.78
CA VAL A 124 -7.30 -1.67 1.94
C VAL A 124 -6.93 -3.13 1.75
N GLY A 125 -5.89 -3.38 0.97
CA GLY A 125 -5.50 -4.74 0.62
C GLY A 125 -4.53 -4.76 -0.54
N ALA A 126 -3.61 -5.72 -0.48
CA ALA A 126 -2.60 -5.96 -1.48
C ALA A 126 -3.16 -6.53 -2.79
N THR A 127 -4.16 -7.39 -2.69
CA THR A 127 -4.95 -7.87 -3.84
C THR A 127 -6.44 -7.80 -3.52
N ARG A 128 -7.22 -7.26 -4.46
CA ARG A 128 -8.66 -7.05 -4.37
C ARG A 128 -9.33 -7.79 -5.50
N THR A 129 -10.46 -8.42 -5.24
CA THR A 129 -11.24 -9.13 -6.27
C THR A 129 -12.68 -8.64 -6.27
N GLY A 130 -13.23 -8.47 -7.47
CA GLY A 130 -14.65 -8.21 -7.70
C GLY A 130 -15.46 -9.51 -7.74
N PRO A 131 -16.80 -9.41 -7.84
CA PRO A 131 -17.67 -10.58 -7.94
C PRO A 131 -17.46 -11.37 -9.24
N LEU A 132 -17.93 -12.62 -9.23
CA LEU A 132 -17.97 -13.47 -10.42
C LEU A 132 -19.14 -13.07 -11.33
N HIS A 133 -18.89 -13.06 -12.63
CA HIS A 133 -19.87 -12.77 -13.66
C HIS A 133 -19.82 -13.83 -14.75
N LEU A 134 -20.98 -14.35 -15.14
CA LEU A 134 -21.09 -15.13 -16.36
C LEU A 134 -20.93 -14.19 -17.56
N ALA A 135 -19.85 -14.32 -18.32
CA ALA A 135 -19.76 -13.67 -19.61
C ALA A 135 -20.80 -14.33 -20.54
N ARG A 136 -21.40 -13.53 -21.42
CA ARG A 136 -22.49 -13.94 -22.31
C ARG A 136 -22.23 -15.32 -22.93
N ALA A 137 -23.07 -16.29 -22.60
CA ALA A 137 -23.01 -17.64 -23.18
C ALA A 137 -23.65 -17.61 -24.57
N GLU A 138 -22.85 -17.88 -25.60
CA GLU A 138 -23.31 -17.95 -26.99
C GLU A 138 -23.09 -19.36 -27.54
N ALA A 139 -24.05 -19.87 -28.31
CA ALA A 139 -23.92 -21.19 -28.92
C ALA A 139 -22.68 -21.26 -29.82
N GLY A 140 -21.85 -22.28 -29.62
CA GLY A 140 -20.59 -22.46 -30.36
C GLY A 140 -19.41 -21.65 -29.82
N ARG A 141 -19.59 -20.85 -28.76
CA ARG A 141 -18.49 -20.20 -28.03
C ARG A 141 -18.27 -20.86 -26.66
N PRO A 142 -17.04 -20.80 -26.12
CA PRO A 142 -16.82 -21.16 -24.73
C PRO A 142 -17.72 -20.35 -23.79
N THR A 143 -18.19 -21.02 -22.75
CA THR A 143 -18.74 -20.34 -21.59
C THR A 143 -17.58 -19.79 -20.76
N ALA A 144 -17.70 -18.54 -20.34
CA ALA A 144 -16.69 -17.84 -19.59
C ALA A 144 -17.27 -17.35 -18.26
N ILE A 145 -16.60 -17.65 -17.16
CA ILE A 145 -16.87 -17.01 -15.87
C ILE A 145 -15.73 -16.06 -15.57
N MET A 146 -16.07 -14.79 -15.42
CA MET A 146 -15.13 -13.69 -15.29
C MET A 146 -15.15 -13.11 -13.89
N PHE A 147 -14.01 -12.59 -13.46
CA PHE A 147 -13.93 -11.69 -12.32
C PHE A 147 -12.82 -10.67 -12.56
N ALA A 148 -13.02 -9.48 -12.02
CA ALA A 148 -11.99 -8.46 -12.01
C ALA A 148 -11.15 -8.58 -10.73
N GLY A 149 -9.92 -8.10 -10.79
CA GLY A 149 -9.13 -7.86 -9.61
C GLY A 149 -8.18 -6.70 -9.81
N ALA A 150 -7.55 -6.29 -8.72
CA ALA A 150 -6.41 -5.41 -8.78
C ALA A 150 -5.42 -5.77 -7.69
N SER A 151 -4.14 -5.77 -8.05
CA SER A 151 -3.04 -6.06 -7.14
C SER A 151 -2.10 -4.88 -7.17
N GLY A 152 -1.65 -4.43 -6.01
CA GLY A 152 -0.82 -3.24 -5.95
C GLY A 152 0.42 -3.39 -5.09
N TYR A 153 1.35 -2.49 -5.35
CA TYR A 153 2.69 -2.50 -4.80
C TYR A 153 3.15 -1.05 -4.60
N TRP A 154 4.22 -0.88 -3.83
CA TRP A 154 4.82 0.44 -3.65
C TRP A 154 5.68 0.78 -4.86
N ALA A 155 5.28 1.80 -5.64
CA ALA A 155 6.08 2.29 -6.76
C ALA A 155 7.27 3.14 -6.28
N GLU A 156 7.05 3.90 -5.21
CA GLU A 156 8.10 4.63 -4.50
C GLU A 156 7.89 4.34 -3.01
N GLN A 157 8.73 3.48 -2.45
CA GLN A 157 8.90 3.41 -1.01
C GLN A 157 9.87 4.52 -0.60
N PRO A 158 9.50 5.45 0.29
CA PRO A 158 10.51 6.20 1.02
C PRO A 158 11.29 5.17 1.85
N THR A 159 12.37 4.66 1.28
CA THR A 159 13.22 3.64 1.88
C THR A 159 14.20 4.30 2.82
N GLY A 160 14.02 4.04 4.10
CA GLY A 160 15.01 4.28 5.14
C GLY A 160 14.35 4.05 6.49
N ALA A 161 15.09 3.49 7.44
CA ALA A 161 14.59 3.35 8.80
C ALA A 161 14.91 4.63 9.55
N ALA A 162 13.90 5.42 9.91
CA ALA A 162 14.09 6.38 10.97
C ALA A 162 14.33 5.60 12.28
N ALA A 163 15.29 6.08 13.07
CA ALA A 163 15.64 5.46 14.35
C ALA A 163 15.79 6.51 15.45
N LEU A 164 15.39 6.16 16.67
CA LEU A 164 15.65 6.95 17.87
C LEU A 164 16.69 6.20 18.70
N ASP A 165 17.85 6.82 18.91
CA ASP A 165 19.01 6.20 19.58
C ASP A 165 19.38 4.81 19.00
N GLY A 166 19.21 4.66 17.68
CA GLY A 166 19.47 3.41 16.96
C GLY A 166 18.33 2.41 16.96
N GLU A 167 17.23 2.66 17.68
CA GLU A 167 16.04 1.81 17.66
C GLU A 167 15.13 2.12 16.46
N ALA A 168 14.96 1.14 15.57
CA ALA A 168 14.18 1.26 14.32
C ALA A 168 12.65 1.11 14.54
N LEU A 169 12.08 2.00 15.35
CA LEU A 169 10.66 1.98 15.76
C LEU A 169 9.69 2.27 14.60
N PHE A 170 10.19 2.79 13.49
CA PHE A 170 9.38 3.26 12.35
C PHE A 170 9.57 2.41 11.09
N SER A 171 10.15 1.21 11.24
CA SER A 171 10.49 0.31 10.13
C SER A 171 9.30 -0.43 9.52
N SER A 172 8.12 -0.37 10.16
CA SER A 172 6.97 -1.16 9.74
C SER A 172 6.16 -0.58 8.58
N GLY A 173 6.51 0.59 8.08
CA GLY A 173 5.85 1.14 6.91
C GLY A 173 6.50 2.41 6.38
N PRO A 174 6.00 2.93 5.24
CA PRO A 174 6.57 4.12 4.63
C PRO A 174 6.32 5.33 5.51
N HIS A 175 7.36 6.14 5.63
CA HIS A 175 7.32 7.37 6.39
C HIS A 175 8.28 8.39 5.78
N VAL A 176 8.06 9.65 6.11
CA VAL A 176 8.91 10.76 5.71
C VAL A 176 9.22 11.59 6.94
N VAL A 177 10.49 11.96 7.07
CA VAL A 177 10.97 12.89 8.08
C VAL A 177 11.34 14.21 7.39
N THR A 178 10.68 15.29 7.79
CA THR A 178 10.97 16.65 7.34
C THR A 178 11.64 17.41 8.48
N VAL A 179 12.90 17.76 8.28
CA VAL A 179 13.67 18.54 9.25
C VAL A 179 13.51 20.02 8.91
N GLY A 180 12.97 20.84 9.83
CA GLY A 180 12.70 22.27 9.59
C GLY A 180 13.95 23.09 9.30
N SER A 181 13.88 24.41 9.14
CA SER A 181 15.10 25.22 9.05
C SER A 181 15.67 25.52 10.44
N PRO A 182 17.00 25.70 10.61
CA PRO A 182 17.55 26.27 11.83
C PRO A 182 16.87 27.61 12.13
N VAL A 183 16.47 27.82 13.39
CA VAL A 183 15.83 29.06 13.85
C VAL A 183 16.78 29.75 14.82
N ARG A 184 16.86 31.09 14.78
CA ARG A 184 17.54 31.89 15.80
C ARG A 184 16.52 32.45 16.78
N ARG A 185 16.85 32.48 18.07
CA ARG A 185 16.03 33.18 19.07
C ARG A 185 16.40 34.65 19.00
N ILE A 186 15.50 35.48 18.50
CA ILE A 186 15.72 36.91 18.41
C ILE A 186 14.73 37.59 19.36
N LYS A 187 15.22 38.55 20.14
CA LYS A 187 14.38 39.46 20.94
C LYS A 187 14.48 40.85 20.34
N ASP A 188 13.39 41.32 19.77
CA ASP A 188 13.31 42.67 19.24
C ASP A 188 12.87 43.64 20.34
N GLU A 189 13.64 44.70 20.52
CA GLU A 189 13.34 45.80 21.43
C GLU A 189 13.15 47.08 20.62
N ALA A 190 12.03 47.77 20.84
CA ALA A 190 11.73 49.05 20.24
C ALA A 190 11.76 50.14 21.31
N PHE A 191 12.30 51.31 20.95
CA PHE A 191 12.45 52.43 21.88
C PHE A 191 11.63 53.63 21.40
N ASN A 192 10.78 54.16 22.28
CA ASN A 192 9.95 55.32 21.95
C ASN A 192 10.80 56.54 21.61
N GLY A 193 10.50 57.18 20.48
CA GLY A 193 11.22 58.38 20.01
C GLY A 193 12.48 58.10 19.20
N LEU A 194 12.84 56.83 18.95
CA LEU A 194 13.92 56.45 18.03
C LEU A 194 13.36 55.76 16.79
N SER A 195 13.93 56.06 15.62
CA SER A 195 13.64 55.31 14.39
C SER A 195 14.54 54.09 14.31
N GLY A 196 13.94 52.89 14.36
CA GLY A 196 14.65 51.61 14.33
C GLY A 196 14.34 50.74 15.54
N GLY A 197 14.95 49.56 15.59
CA GLY A 197 14.84 48.61 16.70
C GLY A 197 16.18 47.92 16.97
N LEU A 198 16.32 47.36 18.16
CA LEU A 198 17.44 46.53 18.55
C LEU A 198 17.02 45.07 18.48
N ALA A 199 17.62 44.30 17.57
CA ALA A 199 17.47 42.85 17.55
C ALA A 199 18.58 42.22 18.40
N LEU A 200 18.21 41.61 19.52
CA LEU A 200 19.11 40.84 20.36
C LEU A 200 19.08 39.39 19.92
N ASP A 201 20.20 38.91 19.36
CA ASP A 201 20.38 37.51 19.01
C ASP A 201 20.71 36.70 20.27
N LEU A 202 19.75 35.89 20.70
CA LEU A 202 19.83 35.00 21.86
C LEU A 202 20.40 33.62 21.48
N GLY A 203 20.94 33.48 20.28
CA GLY A 203 21.55 32.25 19.77
C GLY A 203 20.55 31.31 19.13
N ASP A 204 20.86 30.02 19.17
CA ASP A 204 20.11 29.03 18.43
C ASP A 204 18.76 28.73 19.10
N GLY A 205 17.74 28.66 18.26
CA GLY A 205 16.40 28.28 18.61
C GLY A 205 16.17 26.79 18.40
N PRO A 206 15.12 26.25 19.03
CA PRO A 206 14.73 24.89 18.77
C PRO A 206 14.24 24.76 17.33
N ARG A 207 14.55 23.61 16.72
CA ARG A 207 14.15 23.27 15.36
C ARG A 207 13.06 22.22 15.41
N GLU A 208 11.98 22.45 14.68
CA GLU A 208 10.89 21.48 14.55
C GLU A 208 11.27 20.41 13.53
N ILE A 209 10.97 19.15 13.84
CA ILE A 209 11.09 18.03 12.92
C ILE A 209 9.76 17.29 12.91
N LEU A 210 9.21 17.08 11.72
CA LEU A 210 7.94 16.41 11.54
C LEU A 210 8.15 15.08 10.85
N GLN A 211 7.57 14.02 11.39
CA GLN A 211 7.50 12.73 10.74
C GLN A 211 6.05 12.36 10.48
N THR A 212 5.77 11.86 9.27
CA THR A 212 4.45 11.32 8.90
C THR A 212 4.64 9.98 8.24
N GLY A 213 3.73 9.04 8.47
CA GLY A 213 3.87 7.70 7.92
C GLY A 213 2.70 6.79 8.23
N VAL A 214 2.82 5.54 7.82
CA VAL A 214 1.87 4.47 8.17
C VAL A 214 2.62 3.43 8.99
N LEU A 215 2.10 3.13 10.19
CA LEU A 215 2.51 1.93 10.93
C LEU A 215 1.75 0.74 10.38
N SER A 216 2.45 -0.36 10.10
CA SER A 216 1.80 -1.62 9.77
C SER A 216 2.17 -2.74 10.74
N ALA A 217 1.27 -3.70 10.94
CA ALA A 217 1.54 -4.87 11.76
C ALA A 217 0.60 -6.02 11.41
N ALA A 218 1.02 -7.26 11.68
CA ALA A 218 0.25 -8.46 11.36
C ALA A 218 -1.06 -8.59 12.15
N SER A 219 -1.17 -7.95 13.32
CA SER A 219 -2.37 -7.97 14.15
C SER A 219 -2.67 -6.61 14.79
N ALA A 220 -3.89 -6.43 15.27
CA ALA A 220 -4.31 -5.23 15.98
C ALA A 220 -3.52 -5.04 17.29
N GLU A 221 -3.21 -6.13 17.99
CA GLU A 221 -2.40 -6.12 19.22
C GLU A 221 -0.96 -5.74 18.93
N ALA A 222 -0.36 -6.28 17.87
CA ALA A 222 0.99 -5.93 17.44
C ALA A 222 1.07 -4.45 17.00
N LEU A 223 0.05 -3.94 16.31
CA LEU A 223 -0.06 -2.52 15.97
C LEU A 223 -0.16 -1.65 17.23
N ALA A 224 -1.00 -2.05 18.20
CA ALA A 224 -1.15 -1.33 19.46
C ALA A 224 0.15 -1.35 20.28
N ALA A 225 0.90 -2.46 20.26
CA ALA A 225 2.21 -2.56 20.91
C ALA A 225 3.24 -1.62 20.24
N ALA A 226 3.24 -1.53 18.91
CA ALA A 226 4.10 -0.59 18.18
C ALA A 226 3.76 0.87 18.51
N GLU A 227 2.46 1.21 18.57
CA GLU A 227 2.01 2.54 19.01
C GLU A 227 2.47 2.84 20.45
N ALA A 228 2.28 1.90 21.38
CA ALA A 228 2.67 2.06 22.78
C ALA A 228 4.19 2.19 22.94
N ALA A 229 4.97 1.48 22.13
CA ALA A 229 6.42 1.63 22.10
C ALA A 229 6.82 3.05 21.70
N ILE A 230 6.20 3.64 20.68
CA ILE A 230 6.46 5.03 20.26
C ILE A 230 6.03 6.02 21.36
N GLU A 231 4.86 5.82 21.97
CA GLU A 231 4.37 6.67 23.06
C GLU A 231 5.29 6.66 24.28
N SER A 232 6.04 5.58 24.51
CA SER A 232 7.01 5.50 25.60
C SER A 232 8.17 6.49 25.48
N PHE A 233 8.45 7.01 24.28
CA PHE A 233 9.46 8.04 24.01
C PHE A 233 8.96 9.46 24.29
N ILE A 234 7.70 9.63 24.69
CA ILE A 234 7.13 10.91 25.15
C ILE A 234 7.40 11.09 26.65
N ASP A 235 8.65 10.87 27.07
CA ASP A 235 9.08 10.89 28.48
C ASP A 235 9.81 12.18 28.87
N GLY A 236 9.96 13.10 27.91
CA GLY A 236 10.66 14.37 28.10
C GLY A 236 12.17 14.32 27.86
N ARG A 237 12.75 13.14 27.58
CA ARG A 237 14.17 12.97 27.31
C ARG A 237 14.52 13.38 25.88
N ALA A 238 15.81 13.66 25.67
CA ALA A 238 16.35 13.97 24.36
C ALA A 238 17.07 12.73 23.81
N TYR A 239 16.86 12.47 22.53
CA TYR A 239 17.34 11.33 21.77
C TYR A 239 18.09 11.81 20.54
N THR A 240 18.77 10.90 19.87
CA THR A 240 19.30 11.10 18.52
C THR A 240 18.34 10.50 17.51
N LEU A 241 17.70 11.35 16.71
CA LEU A 241 16.86 10.91 15.61
C LEU A 241 17.74 10.75 14.36
N THR A 242 17.94 9.51 13.91
CA THR A 242 18.54 9.24 12.59
C THR A 242 17.42 9.23 11.56
N THR A 243 17.54 10.07 10.54
CA THR A 243 16.57 10.18 9.44
C THR A 243 16.70 9.00 8.46
N PRO A 244 15.70 8.74 7.61
CA PRO A 244 15.77 7.72 6.55
C PRO A 244 17.01 7.85 5.64
N ASP A 245 17.49 9.07 5.40
CA ASP A 245 18.68 9.36 4.60
C ASP A 245 20.00 9.16 5.37
N GLY A 246 19.94 8.69 6.62
CA GLY A 246 21.09 8.46 7.49
C GLY A 246 21.64 9.71 8.19
N ALA A 247 20.98 10.87 8.05
CA ALA A 247 21.39 12.08 8.75
C ALA A 247 20.95 12.06 10.21
N ASP A 248 21.87 12.34 11.12
CA ASP A 248 21.59 12.41 12.56
C ASP A 248 21.11 13.78 13.00
N CYS A 249 20.02 13.80 13.76
CA CYS A 249 19.47 14.94 14.46
C CYS A 249 19.62 14.69 15.97
N PRO A 250 20.73 15.12 16.60
CA PRO A 250 20.92 14.93 18.03
C PRO A 250 20.02 15.87 18.84
N ASN A 251 19.85 15.59 20.13
CA ASN A 251 19.06 16.37 21.08
C ASN A 251 17.58 16.56 20.66
N CYS A 252 17.01 15.58 19.98
CA CYS A 252 15.61 15.56 19.59
C CYS A 252 14.76 14.99 20.70
N ARG A 253 13.79 15.78 21.16
CA ARG A 253 12.75 15.29 22.06
C ARG A 253 11.49 15.02 21.26
N LEU A 254 10.90 13.84 21.43
CA LEU A 254 9.57 13.54 20.88
C LEU A 254 8.54 14.32 21.72
N GLU A 255 7.82 15.26 21.10
CA GLU A 255 6.83 16.10 21.80
C GLU A 255 5.40 15.59 21.63
N ARG A 256 5.10 14.98 20.48
CA ARG A 256 3.73 14.55 20.16
C ARG A 256 3.73 13.35 19.22
N PHE A 257 2.87 12.38 19.49
CA PHE A 257 2.46 11.32 18.57
C PHE A 257 0.96 11.41 18.35
N GLU A 258 0.53 11.45 17.09
CA GLU A 258 -0.86 11.54 16.69
C GLU A 258 -1.21 10.41 15.74
N ARG A 259 -2.35 9.78 15.98
CA ARG A 259 -2.99 8.86 15.04
C ARG A 259 -3.81 9.68 14.05
N LEU A 260 -3.57 9.50 12.76
CA LEU A 260 -4.30 10.16 11.70
C LEU A 260 -5.39 9.21 11.18
N GLY A 261 -6.65 9.59 11.38
CA GLY A 261 -7.78 8.81 10.88
C GLY A 261 -7.99 7.44 11.56
N PRO A 262 -8.94 6.64 11.05
CA PRO A 262 -9.24 5.32 11.57
C PRO A 262 -8.15 4.29 11.20
N ARG A 263 -8.08 3.19 11.96
CA ARG A 263 -7.28 2.02 11.57
C ARG A 263 -7.89 1.37 10.33
N HIS A 264 -7.03 0.86 9.46
CA HIS A 264 -7.41 0.10 8.29
C HIS A 264 -6.92 -1.35 8.40
N MET A 265 -7.73 -2.28 7.91
CA MET A 265 -7.40 -3.71 7.89
C MET A 265 -7.34 -4.17 6.44
N GLY A 266 -6.20 -4.74 6.04
CA GLY A 266 -5.97 -5.47 4.80
C GLY A 266 -5.40 -6.86 5.10
N ALA A 267 -4.29 -7.22 4.45
CA ALA A 267 -3.49 -8.37 4.88
C ALA A 267 -2.78 -8.09 6.22
N SER A 268 -2.54 -6.81 6.52
CA SER A 268 -2.03 -6.31 7.79
C SER A 268 -2.93 -5.18 8.31
N TRP A 269 -2.72 -4.82 9.57
CA TRP A 269 -3.32 -3.64 10.20
C TRP A 269 -2.47 -2.41 9.94
N HIS A 270 -3.12 -1.31 9.60
CA HIS A 270 -2.47 -0.05 9.24
C HIS A 270 -3.03 1.11 10.05
N GLN A 271 -2.14 1.99 10.54
CA GLN A 271 -2.50 3.25 11.19
C GLN A 271 -1.60 4.37 10.67
N ALA A 272 -2.20 5.34 9.98
CA ALA A 272 -1.49 6.55 9.62
C ALA A 272 -1.19 7.37 10.89
N TYR A 273 -0.05 8.05 10.91
CA TYR A 273 0.40 8.79 12.07
C TYR A 273 1.17 10.06 11.71
N ARG A 274 1.29 10.94 12.70
CA ARG A 274 2.20 12.09 12.72
C ARG A 274 2.98 12.13 14.03
N ILE A 275 4.28 12.35 13.96
CA ILE A 275 5.13 12.64 15.11
C ILE A 275 5.72 14.03 14.95
N ALA A 276 5.71 14.80 16.03
CA ALA A 276 6.45 16.05 16.13
C ALA A 276 7.61 15.87 17.11
N TYR A 277 8.82 16.17 16.64
CA TYR A 277 10.00 16.29 17.46
C TYR A 277 10.42 17.73 17.55
N ARG A 278 11.07 18.06 18.67
CA ARG A 278 11.76 19.32 18.86
C ARG A 278 13.23 19.03 19.09
N GLN A 279 14.05 19.43 18.14
CA GLN A 279 15.49 19.46 18.32
C GLN A 279 15.85 20.66 19.19
N LEU A 280 16.41 20.38 20.35
CA LEU A 280 16.85 21.41 21.31
C LEU A 280 18.18 22.00 20.84
N ALA A 281 18.37 23.29 21.10
CA ALA A 281 19.64 23.96 20.86
C ALA A 281 20.77 23.24 21.64
N ARG A 282 21.95 23.19 21.02
CA ARG A 282 23.15 22.61 21.64
C ARG A 282 23.69 23.50 22.75
#